data_AF-A0A432ZZ26-F1
#
_entry.id   AF-A0A432ZZ26-F1
#
_cell.length_a   1.000
_cell.length_b   1.000
_cell.length_c   1.000
_cell.angle_alpha   90.00
_cell.angle_beta   90.00
_cell.angle_gamma   90.00
#
_symmetry.space_group_name_H-M   'P 1'
#
loop_
_entity.id
_entity.type
_entity.pdbx_description
1 polymer ?
#
loop_
_entity_poly.entity_id
_entity_poly.type
_entity_poly.pdbx_seq_one_letter_code
_entity_poly.pdbx_strand_id
1 'polypeptide(L)'
;FFPWNDRFGQHRVACTCPTQASQNKPEALLTFSLTRSSCHQPSTQLASSLDAKLKGGAPLFEVWMRQESDGIQALARAHGERIVLEQVGAAVQGAKGNLQKILVAIMTLWSLTTIDTNLAWYLTQGLISLPTGKQVPRLVREGVASLSGIGMDVVNALGVDERVLFAPIAARWDEYNKGDLQGELFAPELVAKL
;
A
#
# COMPACT_ATOMS: atom_id res chain seq x y z
N PHE A 1 -19.72 -21.50 -9.82
CA PHE A 1 -20.10 -20.10 -9.60
C PHE A 1 -20.46 -19.93 -8.14
N PHE A 2 -19.56 -19.35 -7.35
CA PHE A 2 -19.79 -19.13 -5.91
C PHE A 2 -20.88 -18.07 -5.70
N PRO A 3 -21.91 -18.34 -4.90
CA PRO A 3 -22.92 -17.34 -4.56
C PRO A 3 -22.29 -16.28 -3.66
N TRP A 4 -22.11 -15.07 -4.21
CA TRP A 4 -21.46 -13.91 -3.59
C TRP A 4 -22.33 -13.20 -2.52
N ASN A 5 -23.57 -13.64 -2.33
CA ASN A 5 -24.59 -12.84 -1.63
C ASN A 5 -24.61 -12.97 -0.09
N ASP A 6 -24.11 -14.07 0.47
CA ASP A 6 -24.46 -14.41 1.87
C ASP A 6 -23.37 -14.16 2.92
N ARG A 7 -22.14 -13.78 2.53
CA ARG A 7 -21.02 -13.61 3.49
C ARG A 7 -20.54 -12.18 3.74
N PHE A 8 -21.10 -11.18 3.08
CA PHE A 8 -20.78 -9.76 3.36
C PHE A 8 -21.80 -9.09 4.30
N GLY A 9 -22.93 -9.73 4.62
CA GLY A 9 -24.02 -9.12 5.37
C GLY A 9 -23.87 -9.08 6.91
N GLN A 10 -22.97 -9.88 7.50
CA GLN A 10 -22.95 -10.10 8.96
C GLN A 10 -21.87 -9.29 9.72
N HIS A 11 -20.96 -8.61 9.04
CA HIS A 11 -20.00 -7.69 9.66
C HIS A 11 -20.23 -6.26 9.18
N ARG A 12 -21.40 -5.70 9.49
CA ARG A 12 -21.59 -4.24 9.47
C ARG A 12 -20.84 -3.62 10.66
N VAL A 13 -19.52 -3.53 10.54
CA VAL A 13 -18.74 -2.65 11.42
C VAL A 13 -19.10 -1.22 11.02
N ALA A 14 -19.87 -0.53 11.87
CA ALA A 14 -20.27 0.85 11.63
C ALA A 14 -19.05 1.70 11.22
N CYS A 15 -19.13 2.31 10.03
CA CYS A 15 -18.13 3.20 9.49
C CYS A 15 -18.58 4.64 9.79
N THR A 16 -18.12 5.20 10.90
CA THR A 16 -18.34 6.63 11.18
C THR A 16 -17.27 7.45 10.46
N CYS A 17 -17.73 8.39 9.62
CA CYS A 17 -16.88 9.40 9.00
C CYS A 17 -16.36 10.34 10.09
N PRO A 18 -15.04 10.62 10.19
CA PRO A 18 -14.52 11.53 11.20
C PRO A 18 -14.85 12.99 10.85
N THR A 19 -15.23 13.76 11.86
CA THR A 19 -15.52 15.19 11.76
C THR A 19 -14.27 15.99 11.36
N GLN A 20 -14.45 17.04 10.56
CA GLN A 20 -13.40 17.93 10.02
C GLN A 20 -12.37 18.41 11.06
N ALA A 21 -12.74 18.56 12.33
CA ALA A 21 -11.83 19.02 13.39
C ALA A 21 -10.69 18.04 13.73
N SER A 22 -10.84 16.74 13.45
CA SER A 22 -9.75 15.78 13.64
C SER A 22 -8.65 15.93 12.58
N GLN A 23 -8.94 16.63 11.45
CA GLN A 23 -8.11 16.79 10.25
C GLN A 23 -6.84 17.66 10.40
N ASN A 24 -6.55 18.10 11.63
CA ASN A 24 -5.43 19.00 11.93
C ASN A 24 -4.24 18.36 12.66
N LYS A 25 -4.22 17.03 12.89
CA LYS A 25 -3.04 16.32 13.40
C LYS A 25 -2.48 15.36 12.33
N PRO A 26 -1.35 15.69 11.67
CA PRO A 26 -0.90 15.04 10.43
C PRO A 26 -0.74 13.52 10.55
N GLU A 27 -0.28 13.03 11.70
CA GLU A 27 0.01 11.61 11.94
C GLU A 27 -1.18 10.77 12.44
N ALA A 28 -2.26 11.39 12.94
CA ALA A 28 -3.45 10.67 13.41
C ALA A 28 -4.55 10.53 12.34
N LEU A 29 -4.38 11.20 11.19
CA LEU A 29 -5.39 11.32 10.14
C LEU A 29 -5.15 10.48 8.91
N LEU A 30 -3.90 10.08 8.68
CA LEU A 30 -3.47 9.53 7.41
C LEU A 30 -3.51 7.99 7.38
N THR A 31 -3.47 7.34 8.54
CA THR A 31 -3.07 5.92 8.60
C THR A 31 -4.20 4.94 8.89
N PHE A 32 -5.45 5.36 9.16
CA PHE A 32 -6.54 4.40 9.44
C PHE A 32 -7.88 4.74 8.79
N SER A 33 -8.17 6.03 8.55
CA SER A 33 -9.43 6.50 7.98
C SER A 33 -9.43 6.54 6.45
N LEU A 34 -8.31 6.89 5.81
CA LEU A 34 -8.22 6.99 4.35
C LEU A 34 -8.20 5.62 3.67
N THR A 35 -7.49 4.64 4.23
CA THR A 35 -7.47 3.26 3.70
C THR A 35 -8.82 2.57 3.86
N ARG A 36 -9.55 2.85 4.95
CA ARG A 36 -10.90 2.32 5.17
C ARG A 36 -11.94 2.96 4.22
N SER A 37 -11.70 4.20 3.78
CA SER A 37 -12.58 4.95 2.87
C SER A 37 -12.33 4.64 1.38
N SER A 38 -11.10 4.28 1.01
CA SER A 38 -10.75 3.84 -0.35
C SER A 38 -11.46 2.57 -0.79
N CYS A 39 -11.99 1.76 0.13
CA CYS A 39 -12.73 0.56 -0.25
C CYS A 39 -14.23 0.86 -0.47
N HIS A 40 -14.83 1.77 0.30
CA HIS A 40 -16.30 1.90 0.32
C HIS A 40 -16.84 2.68 -0.88
N GLN A 41 -16.26 3.85 -1.19
CA GLN A 41 -16.73 4.68 -2.32
C GLN A 41 -16.56 3.98 -3.67
N PRO A 42 -15.41 3.34 -3.98
CA PRO A 42 -15.30 2.50 -5.18
C PRO A 42 -16.27 1.33 -5.17
N SER A 43 -16.52 0.69 -4.02
CA SER A 43 -17.44 -0.46 -3.97
C SER A 43 -18.88 -0.08 -4.31
N THR A 44 -19.38 1.05 -3.82
CA THR A 44 -20.76 1.50 -4.10
C THR A 44 -20.91 2.05 -5.50
N GLN A 45 -19.91 2.79 -6.01
CA GLN A 45 -19.89 3.29 -7.37
C GLN A 45 -19.80 2.15 -8.39
N LEU A 46 -18.87 1.22 -8.18
CA LEU A 46 -18.70 0.04 -9.03
C LEU A 46 -19.94 -0.85 -9.00
N ALA A 47 -20.49 -1.14 -7.81
CA ALA A 47 -21.71 -1.94 -7.69
C ALA A 47 -22.89 -1.30 -8.43
N SER A 48 -23.06 0.02 -8.31
CA SER A 48 -24.12 0.74 -9.02
C SER A 48 -23.90 0.73 -10.53
N SER A 49 -22.67 0.89 -11.00
CA SER A 49 -22.32 0.84 -12.43
C SER A 49 -22.57 -0.56 -13.01
N LEU A 50 -22.11 -1.60 -12.31
CA LEU A 50 -22.34 -3.00 -12.68
C LEU A 50 -23.83 -3.32 -12.75
N ASP A 51 -24.60 -2.99 -11.71
CA ASP A 51 -26.05 -3.22 -11.66
C ASP A 51 -26.79 -2.51 -12.80
N ALA A 52 -26.47 -1.23 -13.06
CA ALA A 52 -27.07 -0.46 -14.14
C ALA A 52 -26.79 -1.08 -15.52
N LYS A 53 -25.55 -1.51 -15.78
CA LYS A 53 -25.14 -2.09 -17.07
C LYS A 53 -25.71 -3.48 -17.30
N LEU A 54 -25.79 -4.30 -16.24
CA LEU A 54 -26.41 -5.62 -16.31
C LEU A 54 -27.92 -5.54 -16.52
N LYS A 55 -28.60 -4.61 -15.83
CA LYS A 55 -30.04 -4.32 -16.08
C LYS A 55 -30.29 -3.78 -17.48
N GLY A 56 -29.32 -3.09 -18.07
CA GLY A 56 -29.33 -2.67 -19.48
C GLY A 56 -29.21 -3.82 -20.49
N GLY A 57 -29.08 -5.08 -20.04
CA GLY A 57 -29.04 -6.26 -20.91
C GLY A 57 -27.65 -6.60 -21.46
N ALA A 58 -26.59 -5.90 -21.02
CA ALA A 58 -25.23 -6.22 -21.43
C ALA A 58 -24.78 -7.56 -20.79
N PRO A 59 -24.09 -8.45 -21.54
CA PRO A 59 -23.62 -9.71 -21.00
C PRO A 59 -22.56 -9.46 -19.92
N LEU A 60 -22.63 -10.21 -18.82
CA LEU A 60 -21.77 -10.04 -17.64
C LEU A 60 -20.28 -10.00 -17.99
N PHE A 61 -19.83 -10.89 -18.87
CA PHE A 61 -18.43 -10.97 -19.25
C PHE A 61 -17.93 -9.66 -19.91
N GLU A 62 -18.72 -9.08 -20.81
CA GLU A 62 -18.35 -7.81 -21.48
C GLU A 62 -18.27 -6.66 -20.48
N VAL A 63 -19.27 -6.54 -19.59
CA VAL A 63 -19.29 -5.49 -18.57
C VAL A 63 -18.08 -5.64 -17.63
N TRP A 64 -17.89 -6.85 -17.09
CA TRP A 64 -16.83 -7.14 -16.14
C TRP A 64 -15.43 -6.96 -16.74
N MET A 65 -15.17 -7.57 -17.90
CA MET A 65 -13.82 -7.62 -18.47
C MET A 65 -13.44 -6.37 -19.25
N ARG A 66 -14.38 -5.72 -19.94
CA ARG A 66 -14.05 -4.63 -20.88
C ARG A 66 -14.43 -3.25 -20.40
N GLN A 67 -15.43 -3.15 -19.51
CA GLN A 67 -15.95 -1.84 -19.10
C GLN A 67 -15.59 -1.49 -17.65
N GLU A 68 -15.57 -2.47 -16.76
CA GLU A 68 -15.40 -2.26 -15.32
C GLU A 68 -14.12 -2.89 -14.75
N SER A 69 -13.27 -3.48 -15.61
CA SER A 69 -12.04 -4.18 -15.21
C SER A 69 -11.16 -3.33 -14.29
N ASP A 70 -10.92 -2.07 -14.65
CA ASP A 70 -10.05 -1.18 -13.89
C ASP A 70 -10.62 -0.89 -12.50
N GLY A 71 -11.93 -0.65 -12.41
CA GLY A 71 -12.63 -0.44 -11.14
C GLY A 71 -12.60 -1.68 -10.25
N ILE A 72 -12.76 -2.87 -10.84
CA ILE A 72 -12.68 -4.15 -10.13
C ILE A 72 -11.26 -4.37 -9.58
N GLN A 73 -10.23 -4.17 -10.39
CA GLN A 73 -8.84 -4.34 -9.97
C GLN A 73 -8.43 -3.32 -8.91
N ALA A 74 -8.84 -2.05 -9.08
CA ALA A 74 -8.60 -0.99 -8.10
C ALA A 74 -9.28 -1.31 -6.76
N LEU A 75 -10.54 -1.76 -6.78
CA LEU A 75 -11.26 -2.16 -5.57
C LEU A 75 -10.60 -3.37 -4.90
N ALA A 76 -10.20 -4.39 -5.67
CA ALA A 76 -9.52 -5.56 -5.14
C ALA A 76 -8.20 -5.19 -4.45
N ARG A 77 -7.41 -4.31 -5.08
CA ARG A 77 -6.17 -3.77 -4.51
C ARG A 77 -6.43 -2.99 -3.23
N ALA A 78 -7.36 -2.03 -3.24
CA ALA A 78 -7.70 -1.24 -2.07
C ALA A 78 -8.21 -2.11 -0.90
N HIS A 79 -8.93 -3.19 -1.21
CA HIS A 79 -9.38 -4.16 -0.21
C HIS A 79 -8.20 -4.91 0.43
N GLY A 80 -7.24 -5.37 -0.37
CA GLY A 80 -6.01 -6.00 0.12
C GLY A 80 -5.17 -5.05 0.98
N GLU A 81 -4.97 -3.82 0.51
CA GLU A 81 -4.27 -2.75 1.22
C GLU A 81 -4.91 -2.47 2.60
N ARG A 82 -6.25 -2.46 2.68
CA ARG A 82 -6.97 -2.34 3.95
C ARG A 82 -6.65 -3.49 4.91
N ILE A 83 -6.73 -4.74 4.44
CA ILE A 83 -6.46 -5.92 5.28
C ILE A 83 -5.04 -5.86 5.83
N VAL A 84 -4.06 -5.57 4.97
CA VAL A 84 -2.65 -5.45 5.39
C VAL A 84 -2.50 -4.41 6.48
N LEU A 85 -3.11 -3.23 6.31
CA LEU A 85 -3.02 -2.15 7.29
C LEU A 85 -3.70 -2.47 8.62
N GLU A 86 -4.83 -3.18 8.59
CA GLU A 86 -5.49 -3.67 9.81
C GLU A 86 -4.59 -4.63 10.60
N GLN A 87 -3.90 -5.55 9.91
CA GLN A 87 -2.99 -6.50 10.55
C GLN A 87 -1.71 -5.80 11.07
N VAL A 88 -1.13 -4.88 10.30
CA VAL A 88 0.02 -4.09 10.75
C VAL A 88 -0.36 -3.22 11.96
N GLY A 89 -1.56 -2.63 11.96
CA GLY A 89 -2.09 -1.88 13.08
C GLY A 89 -2.21 -2.73 14.35
N ALA A 90 -2.67 -3.98 14.24
CA ALA A 90 -2.71 -4.92 15.36
C ALA A 90 -1.30 -5.27 15.87
N ALA A 91 -0.33 -5.49 14.97
CA ALA A 91 1.07 -5.74 15.33
C ALA A 91 1.71 -4.53 16.05
N VAL A 92 1.44 -3.31 15.58
CA VAL A 92 1.88 -2.06 16.22
C VAL A 92 1.31 -1.92 17.63
N GLN A 93 0.04 -2.29 17.85
CA GLN A 93 -0.58 -2.26 19.18
C GLN A 93 0.04 -3.26 20.15
N GLY A 94 0.50 -4.42 19.66
CA GLY A 94 1.19 -5.43 20.47
C GLY A 94 2.67 -5.09 20.77
N ALA A 95 3.29 -4.24 19.97
CA ALA A 95 4.68 -3.83 20.15
C ALA A 95 4.86 -2.81 21.28
N LYS A 96 6.07 -2.75 21.88
CA LYS A 96 6.41 -1.82 22.96
C LYS A 96 7.73 -1.10 22.69
N GLY A 97 7.90 0.06 23.32
CA GLY A 97 9.17 0.81 23.28
C GLY A 97 9.57 1.23 21.87
N ASN A 98 10.86 1.07 21.55
CA ASN A 98 11.40 1.52 20.26
C ASN A 98 10.85 0.73 19.07
N LEU A 99 10.57 -0.57 19.23
CA LEU A 99 9.97 -1.38 18.16
C LEU A 99 8.65 -0.80 17.67
N GLN A 100 7.79 -0.40 18.61
CA GLN A 100 6.50 0.22 18.27
C GLN A 100 6.69 1.50 17.44
N LYS A 101 7.66 2.35 17.82
CA LYS A 101 7.94 3.60 17.10
C LYS A 101 8.39 3.32 15.66
N ILE A 102 9.27 2.33 15.47
CA ILE A 102 9.75 1.93 14.14
C ILE A 102 8.60 1.39 13.28
N LEU A 103 7.76 0.51 13.84
CA LEU A 103 6.60 -0.03 13.12
C LEU A 103 5.58 1.06 12.75
N VAL A 104 5.35 2.05 13.63
CA VAL A 104 4.50 3.22 13.32
C VAL A 104 5.08 4.05 12.17
N ALA A 105 6.40 4.27 12.16
CA ALA A 105 7.06 5.02 11.09
C ALA A 105 6.96 4.29 9.73
N ILE A 106 7.19 2.98 9.71
CA ILE A 106 7.04 2.14 8.50
C ILE A 106 5.59 2.16 8.01
N MET A 107 4.62 1.93 8.92
CA MET A 107 3.19 1.96 8.60
C MET A 107 2.78 3.32 8.02
N THR A 108 3.23 4.41 8.62
CA THR A 108 2.95 5.79 8.17
C THR A 108 3.55 6.05 6.79
N LEU A 109 4.81 5.69 6.56
CA LEU A 109 5.45 5.85 5.25
C LEU A 109 4.71 5.08 4.15
N TRP A 110 4.32 3.84 4.43
CA TRP A 110 3.57 3.02 3.48
C TRP A 110 2.19 3.63 3.15
N SER A 111 1.46 4.12 4.16
CA SER A 111 0.18 4.80 3.94
C SER A 111 0.33 6.10 3.14
N LEU A 112 1.34 6.92 3.45
CA LEU A 112 1.65 8.14 2.70
C LEU A 112 1.97 7.84 1.24
N THR A 113 2.76 6.80 0.98
CA THR A 113 3.14 6.38 -0.40
C THR A 113 1.93 5.87 -1.18
N THR A 114 1.01 5.16 -0.52
CA THR A 114 -0.25 4.70 -1.12
C THR A 114 -1.16 5.88 -1.48
N ILE A 115 -1.22 6.89 -0.61
CA ILE A 115 -1.95 8.14 -0.87
C ILE A 115 -1.33 8.89 -2.04
N ASP A 116 -0.01 9.04 -2.07
CA ASP A 116 0.72 9.74 -3.14
C ASP A 116 0.48 9.10 -4.51
N THR A 117 0.56 7.77 -4.57
CA THR A 117 0.32 6.99 -5.79
C THR A 117 -1.11 7.19 -6.34
N ASN A 118 -2.10 7.37 -5.46
CA ASN A 118 -3.50 7.52 -5.82
C ASN A 118 -4.04 8.94 -5.57
N LEU A 119 -3.16 9.94 -5.51
CA LEU A 119 -3.50 11.28 -5.01
C LEU A 119 -4.61 11.95 -5.81
N ALA A 120 -4.59 11.79 -7.15
CA ALA A 120 -5.63 12.31 -8.03
C ALA A 120 -7.01 11.73 -7.68
N TRP A 121 -7.09 10.44 -7.38
CA TRP A 121 -8.33 9.79 -6.99
C TRP A 121 -8.85 10.38 -5.66
N TYR A 122 -8.00 10.47 -4.63
CA TYR A 122 -8.40 11.05 -3.34
C TYR A 122 -8.88 12.51 -3.45
N LEU A 123 -8.25 13.31 -4.31
CA LEU A 123 -8.66 14.69 -4.58
C LEU A 123 -10.02 14.75 -5.30
N THR A 124 -10.22 13.93 -6.35
CA THR A 124 -11.48 13.91 -7.12
C THR A 124 -12.67 13.42 -6.29
N GLN A 125 -12.44 12.52 -5.35
CA GLN A 125 -13.47 12.06 -4.40
C GLN A 125 -13.69 13.01 -3.22
N GLY A 126 -12.91 14.09 -3.11
CA GLY A 126 -13.00 15.05 -2.00
C GLY A 126 -12.57 14.48 -0.64
N LEU A 127 -11.84 13.37 -0.63
CA LEU A 127 -11.32 12.74 0.60
C LEU A 127 -10.11 13.48 1.17
N ILE A 128 -9.36 14.16 0.30
CA ILE A 128 -8.23 15.01 0.66
C ILE A 128 -8.46 16.39 0.04
N SER A 129 -8.21 17.45 0.81
CA SER A 129 -8.28 18.82 0.31
C SER A 129 -7.06 19.14 -0.57
N LEU A 130 -7.20 20.05 -1.54
CA LEU A 130 -6.07 20.46 -2.39
C LEU A 130 -4.85 20.97 -1.59
N PRO A 131 -5.00 21.79 -0.53
CA PRO A 131 -3.86 22.19 0.31
C PRO A 131 -3.16 21.01 1.00
N THR A 132 -3.92 20.02 1.48
CA THR A 132 -3.34 18.81 2.09
C THR A 132 -2.66 17.93 1.05
N GLY A 133 -3.28 17.74 -0.11
CA GLY A 133 -2.72 16.95 -1.21
C GLY A 133 -1.38 17.47 -1.69
N LYS A 134 -1.19 18.80 -1.75
CA LYS A 134 0.10 19.43 -2.07
C LYS A 134 1.23 19.08 -1.10
N GLN A 135 0.90 18.69 0.14
CA GLN A 135 1.89 18.35 1.16
C GLN A 135 2.31 16.88 1.11
N VAL A 136 1.49 16.00 0.55
CA VAL A 136 1.72 14.54 0.56
C VAL A 136 3.11 14.15 0.04
N PRO A 137 3.60 14.65 -1.12
CA PRO A 137 4.94 14.29 -1.60
C PRO A 137 6.06 14.70 -0.65
N ARG A 138 5.89 15.82 0.08
CA ARG A 138 6.86 16.28 1.09
C ARG A 138 6.86 15.35 2.30
N LEU A 139 5.68 14.99 2.79
CA LEU A 139 5.51 14.06 3.92
C LEU A 139 6.09 12.67 3.61
N VAL A 140 5.96 12.17 2.37
CA VAL A 140 6.62 10.93 1.94
C VAL A 140 8.14 11.05 2.08
N ARG A 141 8.75 12.14 1.60
CA ARG A 141 10.20 12.37 1.71
C ARG A 141 10.66 12.48 3.16
N GLU A 142 9.90 13.17 4.01
CA GLU A 142 10.16 13.27 5.45
C GLU A 142 10.10 11.88 6.12
N GLY A 143 9.11 11.05 5.75
CA GLY A 143 8.99 9.66 6.20
C GLY A 143 10.19 8.80 5.79
N VAL A 144 10.62 8.88 4.53
CA VAL A 144 11.84 8.19 4.04
C VAL A 144 13.07 8.65 4.83
N ALA A 145 13.26 9.97 4.99
CA ALA A 145 14.38 10.52 5.74
C ALA A 145 14.41 10.00 7.19
N SER A 146 13.26 9.89 7.84
CA SER A 146 13.15 9.40 9.22
C SER A 146 13.59 7.96 9.41
N LEU A 147 13.44 7.12 8.38
CA LEU A 147 13.81 5.69 8.41
C LEU A 147 15.19 5.41 7.81
N SER A 148 15.74 6.36 7.03
CA SER A 148 17.00 6.17 6.30
C SER A 148 18.16 5.72 7.19
N GLY A 149 18.28 6.28 8.39
CA GLY A 149 19.36 5.95 9.33
C GLY A 149 19.30 4.54 9.92
N ILE A 150 18.12 3.89 9.91
CA ILE A 150 17.92 2.54 10.44
C ILE A 150 17.56 1.52 9.35
N GLY A 151 17.66 1.91 8.08
CA GLY A 151 17.17 1.09 6.96
C GLY A 151 17.81 -0.30 6.92
N MET A 152 19.13 -0.38 7.13
CA MET A 152 19.84 -1.65 7.18
C MET A 152 19.44 -2.50 8.39
N ASP A 153 19.21 -1.89 9.56
CA ASP A 153 18.77 -2.62 10.76
C ASP A 153 17.39 -3.26 10.53
N VAL A 154 16.48 -2.55 9.86
CA VAL A 154 15.14 -3.06 9.50
C VAL A 154 15.24 -4.22 8.52
N VAL A 155 16.11 -4.14 7.51
CA VAL A 155 16.35 -5.24 6.55
C VAL A 155 16.98 -6.45 7.25
N ASN A 156 18.00 -6.24 8.07
CA ASN A 156 18.67 -7.29 8.83
C ASN A 156 17.70 -7.99 9.81
N ALA A 157 16.73 -7.26 10.37
CA ALA A 157 15.70 -7.83 11.25
C ALA A 157 14.76 -8.84 10.56
N LEU A 158 14.73 -8.90 9.22
CA LEU A 158 14.01 -9.95 8.48
C LEU A 158 14.66 -11.34 8.68
N GLY A 159 15.91 -11.40 9.16
CA GLY A 159 16.57 -12.66 9.50
C GLY A 159 16.96 -13.52 8.30
N VAL A 160 17.07 -12.93 7.11
CA VAL A 160 17.52 -13.62 5.91
C VAL A 160 19.04 -13.79 5.98
N ASP A 161 19.51 -15.03 5.93
CA ASP A 161 20.94 -15.33 5.92
C ASP A 161 21.59 -14.87 4.61
N GLU A 162 22.72 -14.18 4.69
CA GLU A 162 23.43 -13.68 3.51
C GLU A 162 23.88 -14.80 2.56
N ARG A 163 24.11 -16.01 3.07
CA ARG A 163 24.50 -17.17 2.24
C ARG A 163 23.35 -17.69 1.38
N VAL A 164 22.10 -17.38 1.73
CA VAL A 164 20.93 -17.73 0.91
C VAL A 164 20.58 -16.61 -0.07
N LEU A 165 21.17 -15.42 0.10
CA LEU A 165 21.07 -14.32 -0.85
C LEU A 165 22.04 -14.60 -2.00
N PHE A 166 21.54 -15.26 -3.05
CA PHE A 166 22.26 -15.45 -4.33
C PHE A 166 22.40 -14.13 -5.12
N ALA A 167 22.74 -13.03 -4.44
CA ALA A 167 22.77 -11.68 -4.98
C ALA A 167 24.04 -10.97 -4.48
N PRO A 168 25.13 -10.91 -5.28
CA PRO A 168 26.40 -10.30 -4.87
C PRO A 168 26.28 -8.83 -4.45
N ILE A 169 25.32 -8.08 -5.03
CA ILE A 169 25.03 -6.69 -4.66
C ILE A 169 24.52 -6.54 -3.22
N ALA A 170 23.89 -7.56 -2.63
CA ALA A 170 23.40 -7.52 -1.26
C ALA A 170 24.53 -7.62 -0.22
N ALA A 171 25.65 -8.26 -0.61
CA ALA A 171 26.79 -8.52 0.25
C ALA A 171 27.89 -7.46 0.12
N ARG A 172 28.33 -7.19 -1.11
CA ARG A 172 29.49 -6.33 -1.40
C ARG A 172 29.17 -5.35 -2.52
N TRP A 173 28.19 -4.47 -2.26
CA TRP A 173 27.70 -3.53 -3.27
C TRP A 173 28.78 -2.59 -3.81
N ASP A 174 29.74 -2.20 -2.97
CA ASP A 174 30.85 -1.32 -3.32
C ASP A 174 31.84 -2.01 -4.26
N GLU A 175 32.17 -3.28 -4.00
CA GLU A 175 33.04 -4.08 -4.86
C GLU A 175 32.35 -4.52 -6.14
N TYR A 176 31.05 -4.85 -6.08
CA TYR A 176 30.24 -5.16 -7.25
C TYR A 176 30.23 -3.98 -8.24
N ASN A 177 30.05 -2.76 -7.76
CA ASN A 177 29.97 -1.56 -8.61
C ASN A 177 31.34 -0.99 -9.06
N LYS A 178 32.47 -1.66 -8.81
CA LYS A 178 33.80 -1.20 -9.28
C LYS A 178 33.98 -1.36 -10.80
N GLY A 179 33.27 -2.28 -11.43
CA GLY A 179 33.29 -2.52 -12.88
C GLY A 179 32.04 -2.00 -13.58
N ASP A 180 32.14 -1.79 -14.90
CA ASP A 180 30.96 -1.56 -15.75
C ASP A 180 30.21 -2.88 -15.96
N LEU A 181 29.31 -3.19 -15.02
CA LEU A 181 28.50 -4.40 -15.07
C LEU A 181 27.27 -4.20 -15.98
N GLN A 182 27.25 -4.90 -17.11
CA GLN A 182 26.16 -4.86 -18.09
C GLN A 182 24.98 -5.79 -17.72
N GLY A 183 24.74 -6.02 -16.43
CA GLY A 183 23.69 -6.91 -15.92
C GLY A 183 24.14 -8.37 -15.65
N GLU A 184 25.44 -8.62 -15.62
CA GLU A 184 25.99 -9.93 -15.24
C GLU A 184 25.73 -10.23 -13.75
N LEU A 185 25.19 -11.41 -13.44
CA LEU A 185 24.92 -11.81 -12.05
C LEU A 185 26.18 -12.20 -11.27
N PHE A 186 27.26 -12.50 -11.98
CA PHE A 186 28.55 -12.89 -11.44
C PHE A 186 29.64 -12.15 -12.22
N ALA A 187 30.64 -11.59 -11.53
CA ALA A 187 31.82 -11.08 -12.21
C ALA A 187 32.47 -12.21 -13.03
N PRO A 188 33.06 -11.94 -14.21
CA PRO A 188 33.69 -12.96 -15.06
C PRO A 188 34.70 -13.84 -14.30
N GLU A 189 35.39 -13.24 -13.33
CA GLU A 189 36.39 -13.88 -12.47
C GLU A 189 35.82 -14.92 -11.49
N LEU A 190 34.54 -14.79 -11.13
CA LEU A 190 33.83 -15.71 -10.23
C LEU A 190 33.26 -16.92 -10.99
N VAL A 191 32.87 -16.71 -12.26
CA VAL A 191 32.39 -17.78 -13.15
C VAL A 191 33.54 -18.74 -13.52
N ALA A 192 34.77 -18.24 -13.65
CA ALA A 192 35.95 -19.05 -13.94
C ALA A 192 36.37 -20.01 -12.81
N LYS A 193 35.76 -19.90 -11.62
CA LYS A 193 36.06 -20.72 -10.43
C LYS A 193 34.92 -21.66 -10.02
N LEU A 194 33.84 -21.72 -10.80
CA LEU A 194 32.76 -22.71 -10.70
C LEU A 194 32.97 -23.82 -11.74
#